data_AF-A0A3D4DHZ1-F1
#
_entry.id   AF-A0A3D4DHZ1-F1
#
_cell.length_a   1.000
_cell.length_b   1.000
_cell.length_c   1.000
_cell.angle_alpha   90.00
_cell.angle_beta   90.00
_cell.angle_gamma   90.00
#
_symmetry.space_group_name_H-M   'P 1'
#
loop_
_entity.id
_entity.type
_entity.pdbx_description
1 polymer ?
#
loop_
_entity_poly.entity_id
_entity_poly.type
_entity_poly.pdbx_seq_one_letter_code
_entity_poly.pdbx_strand_id
1 'polypeptide(L)'
;MLELYSKKRFVVIFKDCPFDGDWKNCYLKENEIELGYLKKSGKFIILKNLSIKFPYDEFLKLIESPNSTFEDLLRISPNVLKISDNQHAVEQFAFQRNVFWREFFNVKTQKQNFFAFKL
;
A
#
# COMPACT_ATOMS: atom_id res chain seq x y z
N MET A 1 -9.64 4.66 -22.26
CA MET A 1 -9.25 4.64 -20.83
C MET A 1 -10.52 4.85 -20.03
N LEU A 2 -11.08 3.79 -19.44
CA LEU A 2 -12.31 3.89 -18.63
C LEU A 2 -11.90 4.36 -17.22
N GLU A 3 -11.80 5.67 -17.03
CA GLU A 3 -11.76 6.28 -15.71
C GLU A 3 -13.20 6.31 -15.16
N LEU A 4 -13.58 5.25 -14.46
CA LEU A 4 -14.75 5.31 -13.58
C LEU A 4 -14.39 6.28 -12.45
N TYR A 5 -14.78 7.54 -12.59
CA TYR A 5 -14.81 8.55 -11.54
C TYR A 5 -15.71 8.06 -10.39
N SER A 6 -15.15 7.20 -9.55
CA SER A 6 -15.71 6.85 -8.27
C SER A 6 -15.06 7.77 -7.24
N LYS A 7 -15.84 8.27 -6.28
CA LYS A 7 -15.35 8.93 -5.04
C LYS A 7 -14.52 7.97 -4.15
N LYS A 8 -13.86 6.98 -4.75
CA LYS A 8 -13.04 5.98 -4.09
C LYS A 8 -11.64 6.53 -3.96
N ARG A 9 -11.15 6.49 -2.73
CA ARG A 9 -9.80 6.93 -2.39
C ARG A 9 -8.72 6.08 -3.04
N PHE A 10 -8.96 4.78 -3.15
CA PHE A 10 -8.06 3.88 -3.89
C PHE A 10 -8.59 3.61 -5.28
N VAL A 11 -7.67 3.66 -6.25
CA VAL A 11 -7.93 3.24 -7.63
C VAL A 11 -6.85 2.25 -8.02
N VAL A 12 -7.27 1.06 -8.46
CA VAL A 12 -6.38 0.09 -9.12
C VAL A 12 -6.51 0.29 -10.62
N ILE A 13 -5.41 0.70 -11.26
CA ILE A 13 -5.38 0.95 -12.70
C ILE A 13 -4.72 -0.22 -13.41
N PHE A 14 -5.43 -0.78 -14.39
CA PHE A 14 -4.92 -1.80 -15.30
C PHE A 14 -4.52 -1.09 -16.60
N LYS A 15 -3.22 -0.97 -16.89
CA LYS A 15 -2.75 -0.20 -18.06
C LYS A 15 -3.05 -0.90 -19.39
N ASP A 16 -3.02 -2.23 -19.43
CA ASP A 16 -3.03 -2.98 -20.70
C ASP A 16 -4.11 -4.07 -20.83
N CYS A 17 -4.94 -4.30 -19.80
CA CYS A 17 -6.05 -5.25 -19.93
C CYS A 17 -7.17 -5.01 -18.90
N PRO A 18 -8.43 -4.83 -19.32
CA PRO A 18 -9.55 -4.57 -18.41
C PRO A 18 -10.15 -5.84 -17.78
N PHE A 19 -9.56 -7.02 -17.99
CA PHE A 19 -10.12 -8.29 -17.50
C PHE A 19 -9.61 -8.65 -16.09
N ASP A 20 -10.55 -9.06 -15.24
CA ASP A 20 -10.28 -9.69 -13.95
C ASP A 20 -9.28 -10.85 -14.12
N GLY A 21 -8.05 -10.65 -13.64
CA GLY A 21 -7.04 -11.72 -13.60
C GLY A 21 -5.65 -11.32 -14.05
N ASP A 22 -5.48 -10.28 -14.89
CA ASP A 22 -4.15 -9.90 -15.36
C ASP A 22 -3.51 -8.81 -14.50
N TRP A 23 -2.89 -9.25 -13.39
CA TRP A 23 -2.12 -8.39 -12.49
C TRP A 23 -0.77 -7.94 -13.07
N LYS A 24 -0.43 -8.30 -14.32
CA LYS A 24 0.89 -7.99 -14.89
C LYS A 24 1.17 -6.48 -14.95
N ASN A 25 0.14 -5.66 -15.20
CA ASN A 25 0.29 -4.20 -15.39
C ASN A 25 -0.69 -3.41 -14.50
N CYS A 26 -0.79 -3.80 -13.22
CA CYS A 26 -1.60 -3.14 -12.21
C CYS A 26 -0.81 -2.12 -11.39
N TYR A 27 -1.43 -1.00 -11.05
CA TYR A 27 -0.86 0.01 -10.17
C TYR A 27 -1.87 0.43 -9.13
N LEU A 28 -1.38 0.74 -7.93
CA LEU A 28 -2.18 1.33 -6.87
C LEU A 28 -2.00 2.84 -6.89
N LYS A 29 -3.11 3.56 -6.95
CA LYS A 29 -3.17 4.99 -6.65
C LYS A 29 -4.00 5.24 -5.40
N GLU A 30 -3.54 6.17 -4.57
CA GLU A 30 -4.35 6.79 -3.52
C GLU A 30 -4.61 8.24 -3.94
N ASN A 31 -5.86 8.55 -4.29
CA ASN A 31 -6.24 9.78 -4.98
C ASN A 31 -5.42 9.95 -6.28
N GLU A 32 -4.69 11.06 -6.43
CA GLU A 32 -3.84 11.34 -7.59
C GLU A 32 -2.40 10.80 -7.46
N ILE A 33 -2.04 10.26 -6.29
CA ILE A 33 -0.68 9.80 -5.99
C ILE A 33 -0.53 8.33 -6.39
N GLU A 34 0.40 8.06 -7.30
CA GLU A 34 0.79 6.69 -7.64
C GLU A 34 1.69 6.11 -6.55
N LEU A 35 1.21 5.06 -5.88
CA LEU A 35 1.95 4.34 -4.84
C LEU A 35 2.90 3.29 -5.42
N GLY A 36 2.55 2.74 -6.59
CA GLY A 36 3.41 1.85 -7.37
C GLY A 36 2.72 0.61 -7.93
N TYR A 37 3.53 -0.29 -8.46
CA TYR A 37 3.07 -1.49 -9.16
C TYR A 37 2.57 -2.56 -8.21
N LEU A 38 1.45 -3.18 -8.56
CA LEU A 38 0.89 -4.33 -7.86
C LEU A 38 1.20 -5.62 -8.63
N LYS A 39 1.51 -6.68 -7.88
CA LYS A 39 1.58 -8.04 -8.40
C LYS A 39 0.79 -8.97 -7.48
N LYS A 40 -0.08 -9.81 -8.04
CA LYS A 40 -0.66 -10.94 -7.29
C LYS A 40 0.35 -12.09 -7.20
N SER A 41 0.51 -12.65 -6.01
CA SER A 41 1.36 -13.81 -5.75
C SER A 41 0.68 -14.72 -4.73
N GLY A 42 0.08 -15.82 -5.19
CA GLY A 42 -0.71 -16.71 -4.33
C GLY A 42 -1.86 -15.96 -3.65
N LYS A 43 -1.90 -16.01 -2.32
CA LYS A 43 -2.90 -15.34 -1.47
C LYS A 43 -2.54 -13.89 -1.10
N PHE A 44 -1.55 -13.30 -1.76
CA PHE A 44 -1.09 -11.94 -1.48
C PHE A 44 -1.12 -11.04 -2.69
N ILE A 45 -1.39 -9.76 -2.46
CA ILE A 45 -1.05 -8.64 -3.34
C ILE A 45 0.28 -8.06 -2.86
N ILE A 46 1.20 -7.81 -3.79
CA ILE A 46 2.52 -7.25 -3.49
C ILE A 46 2.64 -5.89 -4.15
N LEU A 47 2.86 -4.85 -3.36
CA LEU A 47 3.28 -3.53 -3.86
C LEU A 47 4.79 -3.55 -4.10
N LYS A 48 5.17 -3.67 -5.36
CA LYS A 48 6.53 -3.98 -5.81
C LYS A 48 7.56 -2.96 -5.38
N ASN A 49 7.23 -1.66 -5.50
CA ASN A 49 8.14 -0.56 -5.17
C ASN A 49 8.64 -0.62 -3.73
N LEU A 50 7.79 -1.13 -2.82
CA LEU A 50 8.11 -1.23 -1.39
C LEU A 50 8.32 -2.68 -0.92
N SER A 51 8.10 -3.66 -1.80
CA SER A 51 8.07 -5.09 -1.45
C SER A 51 7.12 -5.43 -0.29
N ILE A 52 6.06 -4.64 -0.12
CA ILE A 52 5.04 -4.84 0.92
C ILE A 52 3.99 -5.81 0.40
N LYS A 53 3.59 -6.76 1.25
CA LYS A 53 2.61 -7.81 0.94
C LYS A 53 1.33 -7.51 1.69
N PHE A 54 0.19 -7.76 1.07
CA PHE A 54 -1.14 -7.60 1.66
C PHE A 54 -1.92 -8.90 1.43
N PRO A 55 -2.60 -9.45 2.45
CA PRO A 55 -3.54 -10.56 2.24
C PRO A 55 -4.58 -10.18 1.18
N TYR A 56 -4.79 -11.03 0.19
CA TYR A 56 -5.61 -10.72 -0.99
C TYR A 56 -7.03 -10.28 -0.61
N ASP A 57 -7.71 -11.05 0.24
CA ASP A 57 -9.10 -10.79 0.61
C ASP A 57 -9.25 -9.50 1.43
N GLU A 58 -8.30 -9.22 2.33
CA GLU A 58 -8.29 -7.98 3.12
C GLU A 58 -7.95 -6.76 2.27
N PHE A 59 -7.00 -6.91 1.33
CA PHE A 59 -6.66 -5.87 0.37
C PHE A 59 -7.88 -5.46 -0.45
N LEU A 60 -8.63 -6.42 -1.01
CA LEU A 60 -9.84 -6.16 -1.80
C LEU A 60 -10.89 -5.40 -0.97
N LYS A 61 -11.15 -5.84 0.26
CA LYS A 61 -12.08 -5.15 1.17
C LYS A 61 -11.67 -3.70 1.42
N LEU A 62 -10.37 -3.44 1.62
CA LEU A 62 -9.88 -2.10 1.90
C LEU A 62 -9.95 -1.18 0.68
N ILE A 63 -9.60 -1.65 -0.53
CA ILE A 63 -9.68 -0.82 -1.74
C ILE A 63 -11.13 -0.49 -2.14
N GLU A 64 -12.08 -1.33 -1.77
CA GLU A 64 -13.52 -1.08 -2.00
C GLU A 64 -14.11 -0.07 -1.03
N SER A 65 -13.49 0.08 0.15
CA SER A 65 -13.93 1.01 1.19
C SER A 65 -13.44 2.44 0.89
N PRO A 66 -14.36 3.43 0.82
CA PRO A 66 -14.03 4.80 0.43
C PRO A 66 -13.17 5.54 1.46
N ASN A 67 -13.16 5.08 2.73
CA ASN A 67 -12.46 5.72 3.84
C ASN A 67 -11.12 5.06 4.18
N SER A 68 -10.76 3.98 3.47
CA SER A 68 -9.49 3.30 3.67
C SER A 68 -8.32 4.14 3.16
N THR A 69 -7.19 4.01 3.82
CA THR A 69 -5.96 4.75 3.49
C THR A 69 -4.77 3.83 3.27
N PHE A 70 -3.68 4.41 2.80
CA PHE A 70 -2.43 3.65 2.69
C PHE A 70 -1.97 3.11 4.04
N GLU A 71 -2.19 3.84 5.13
CA GLU A 71 -1.92 3.32 6.48
C GLU A 71 -2.76 2.08 6.80
N ASP A 72 -4.04 2.07 6.44
CA ASP A 72 -4.91 0.91 6.66
C ASP A 72 -4.38 -0.33 5.90
N LEU A 73 -3.87 -0.14 4.68
CA LEU A 73 -3.17 -1.19 3.93
C LEU A 73 -1.87 -1.63 4.62
N LEU A 74 -1.06 -0.70 5.12
CA LEU A 74 0.17 -1.02 5.85
C LEU A 74 -0.13 -1.84 7.12
N ARG A 75 -1.25 -1.60 7.79
CA ARG A 75 -1.63 -2.30 9.03
C ARG A 75 -2.03 -3.76 8.82
N ILE A 76 -2.61 -4.11 7.67
CA ILE A 76 -2.93 -5.51 7.33
C ILE A 76 -1.71 -6.27 6.78
N SER A 77 -0.62 -5.56 6.51
CA SER A 77 0.56 -6.17 5.91
C SER A 77 1.34 -7.01 6.94
N PRO A 78 1.56 -8.31 6.69
CA PRO A 78 2.32 -9.15 7.61
C PRO A 78 3.81 -8.79 7.66
N ASN A 79 4.31 -8.02 6.69
CA ASN A 79 5.73 -7.64 6.66
C ASN A 79 5.99 -6.21 7.10
N VAL A 80 4.96 -5.43 7.43
CA VAL A 80 5.10 -4.16 8.15
C VAL A 80 5.10 -4.45 9.65
N LEU A 81 6.11 -3.92 10.35
CA LEU A 81 6.39 -4.25 11.75
C LEU A 81 6.08 -3.09 12.71
N LYS A 82 6.20 -1.86 12.23
CA LYS A 82 5.96 -0.65 13.03
C LYS A 82 5.50 0.49 12.12
N ILE A 83 4.53 1.26 12.58
CA ILE A 83 4.08 2.51 11.95
C ILE A 83 4.06 3.58 13.04
N SER A 84 4.54 4.78 12.74
CA SER A 84 4.62 5.90 13.69
C SER A 84 4.76 7.23 12.96
N ASP A 85 4.32 8.32 13.57
CA ASP A 85 4.60 9.69 13.12
C ASP A 85 5.99 10.19 13.59
N ASN A 86 6.57 9.57 14.61
CA ASN A 86 7.95 9.82 15.03
C ASN A 86 8.99 9.05 14.18
N GLN A 87 9.73 9.76 13.34
CA GLN A 87 10.79 9.22 12.49
C GLN A 87 11.87 8.49 13.30
N HIS A 88 12.42 9.13 14.33
CA HIS A 88 13.52 8.58 15.12
C HIS A 88 13.16 7.25 15.78
N ALA A 89 11.90 7.12 16.23
CA ALA A 89 11.41 5.87 16.82
C ALA A 89 11.33 4.72 15.79
N VAL A 90 11.05 5.01 14.51
CA VAL A 90 11.02 4.01 13.44
C VAL A 90 12.42 3.65 12.99
N GLU A 91 13.30 4.64 12.84
CA GLU A 91 14.71 4.44 12.48
C GLU A 91 15.45 3.59 13.52
N GLN A 92 15.32 3.92 14.80
CA GLN A 92 15.93 3.12 15.88
C GLN A 92 15.39 1.69 15.88
N PHE A 93 14.08 1.51 15.73
CA PHE A 93 13.48 0.19 15.64
C PHE A 93 14.01 -0.61 14.45
N ALA A 94 14.11 0.05 13.28
CA ALA A 94 14.60 -0.56 12.06
C ALA A 94 16.07 -0.99 12.20
N PHE A 95 16.90 -0.13 12.78
CA PHE A 95 18.30 -0.41 13.09
C PHE A 95 18.45 -1.60 14.06
N GLN A 96 17.74 -1.58 15.19
CA GLN A 96 17.80 -2.64 16.20
C GLN A 96 17.34 -4.01 15.68
N ARG A 97 16.37 -4.03 14.77
CA ARG A 97 15.81 -5.27 14.21
C ARG A 97 16.46 -5.67 12.88
N ASN A 98 17.41 -4.87 12.37
CA ASN A 98 18.01 -5.02 11.05
C ASN A 98 16.95 -5.19 9.94
N VAL A 99 16.01 -4.25 9.89
CA VAL A 99 14.93 -4.19 8.90
C VAL A 99 14.93 -2.84 8.18
N PHE A 100 14.13 -2.73 7.12
CA PHE A 100 14.02 -1.50 6.33
C PHE A 100 12.99 -0.55 6.94
N TRP A 101 13.08 0.72 6.58
CA TRP A 101 12.05 1.70 6.88
C TRP A 101 11.86 2.68 5.72
N ARG A 102 10.68 3.28 5.66
CA ARG A 102 10.29 4.27 4.66
C ARG A 102 9.30 5.27 5.27
N GLU A 103 9.16 6.39 4.59
CA GLU A 103 8.18 7.42 4.88
C GLU A 103 6.96 7.31 3.95
N PHE A 104 5.81 7.82 4.40
CA PHE A 104 4.61 7.98 3.60
C PHE A 104 3.79 9.16 4.12
N PHE A 105 3.06 9.82 3.22
CA PHE A 105 2.17 10.89 3.62
C PHE A 105 0.82 10.34 4.07
N ASN A 106 0.43 10.60 5.32
CA ASN A 106 -0.84 10.20 5.86
C ASN A 106 -1.91 11.25 5.54
N VAL A 107 -2.72 11.00 4.51
CA VAL A 107 -3.76 11.96 4.09
C VAL A 107 -4.88 12.13 5.14
N LYS A 108 -5.08 11.17 6.07
CA LYS A 108 -6.08 11.33 7.15
C LYS A 108 -5.63 12.40 8.15
N THR A 109 -4.35 12.35 8.55
CA THR A 109 -3.80 13.26 9.56
C THR A 109 -3.10 14.48 8.96
N GLN A 110 -2.90 14.50 7.64
CA GLN A 110 -2.12 15.50 6.90
C GLN A 110 -0.68 15.63 7.42
N LYS A 111 -0.07 14.50 7.81
CA LYS A 111 1.27 14.43 8.38
C LYS A 111 2.13 13.40 7.68
N GLN A 112 3.44 13.62 7.71
CA GLN A 112 4.41 12.62 7.32
C GLN A 112 4.46 11.54 8.40
N ASN A 113 4.24 10.29 8.00
CA ASN A 113 4.37 9.12 8.85
C ASN A 113 5.47 8.20 8.31
N PHE A 114 5.90 7.27 9.15
CA PHE A 114 7.01 6.37 8.89
C PHE A 114 6.63 4.95 9.25
N PHE A 115 7.20 3.99 8.56
CA PHE A 115 6.99 2.58 8.86
C PHE A 115 8.26 1.76 8.65
N ALA A 116 8.41 0.72 9.45
CA ALA A 116 9.46 -0.28 9.34
C ALA A 116 8.89 -1.60 8.83
N PHE A 117 9.62 -2.30 7.96
CA PHE A 117 9.16 -3.52 7.31
C PHE A 117 10.32 -4.47 6.95
N LYS A 118 9.98 -5.75 6.83
CA LYS A 118 10.89 -6.83 6.44
C LYS A 118 10.61 -7.25 4.98
N LEU A 119 11.64 -7.64 4.22
CA LEU A 119 11.48 -8.15 2.85
C LEU A 119 11.01 -9.62 2.85
#